data_AF-G8X102-F1
#
_entry.id   AF-G8X102-F1
#
_cell.length_a   1.000
_cell.length_b   1.000
_cell.length_c   1.000
_cell.angle_alpha   90.00
_cell.angle_beta   90.00
_cell.angle_gamma   90.00
#
_symmetry.space_group_name_H-M   'P 1'
#
loop_
_entity.id
_entity.type
_entity.pdbx_description
1 polymer ?
#
loop_
_entity_poly.entity_id
_entity_poly.type
_entity_poly.pdbx_seq_one_letter_code
_entity_poly.pdbx_strand_id
1 'polypeptide(L)'
;MVRARPGRVRSPVMTSSHFRTDALLFDMDGTLISSLESVVRCWRRWAREYGIGAERFGRVRLHGRPAVEIIGELLPPERVAGALARIEELEVADVAGGVVRLPGTAELLAALPAERWAVVTSATGRLARARLAAAGITPGLLVSADDVRRGKPDPEPFLLAAGKLGFAPHHCTVFEDAPAGLAAGRAAGMYTVALTTTHDVAELAADLVVADLSQVTAAAGADGVRLTVATAGDRPAR
;
A
#
# COMPACT_ATOMS: atom_id res chain seq x y z
N MET A 1 -17.93 49.61 25.68
CA MET A 1 -16.87 48.62 25.34
C MET A 1 -17.55 47.32 24.92
N VAL A 2 -17.85 47.15 23.63
CA VAL A 2 -18.55 45.97 23.10
C VAL A 2 -17.49 44.94 22.69
N ARG A 3 -17.47 43.78 23.36
CA ARG A 3 -16.58 42.66 23.00
C ARG A 3 -17.10 41.98 21.73
N ALA A 4 -16.29 41.94 20.69
CA ALA A 4 -16.55 41.18 19.47
C ALA A 4 -16.58 39.66 19.78
N ARG A 5 -17.58 38.96 19.23
CA ARG A 5 -17.67 37.49 19.30
C ARG A 5 -16.64 36.86 18.35
N PRO A 6 -15.94 35.77 18.74
CA PRO A 6 -15.01 35.10 17.85
C PRO A 6 -15.77 34.45 16.68
N GLY A 7 -15.27 34.65 15.47
CA GLY A 7 -15.82 34.09 14.25
C GLY A 7 -15.83 32.56 14.32
N ARG A 8 -16.99 31.96 14.04
CA ARG A 8 -17.16 30.51 13.95
C ARG A 8 -16.36 30.02 12.74
N VAL A 9 -15.23 29.35 12.98
CA VAL A 9 -14.53 28.61 11.92
C VAL A 9 -15.50 27.51 11.45
N ARG A 10 -16.01 27.63 10.22
CA ARG A 10 -16.88 26.61 9.63
C ARG A 10 -16.01 25.44 9.21
N SER A 11 -16.23 24.28 9.80
CA SER A 11 -15.60 23.02 9.38
C SER A 11 -15.82 22.79 7.88
N PRO A 12 -14.85 22.20 7.16
CA PRO A 12 -15.00 21.93 5.74
C PRO A 12 -16.23 21.05 5.47
N VAL A 13 -16.94 21.32 4.37
CA VAL A 13 -18.04 20.47 3.91
C VAL A 13 -17.41 19.23 3.30
N MET A 14 -17.58 18.09 3.95
CA MET A 14 -17.17 16.80 3.42
C MET A 14 -18.11 16.40 2.28
N THR A 15 -17.57 16.09 1.10
CA THR A 15 -18.32 15.51 -0.01
C THR A 15 -18.12 14.00 -0.02
N SER A 16 -19.21 13.24 -0.14
CA SER A 16 -19.14 11.77 -0.24
C SER A 16 -19.45 11.30 -1.66
N SER A 17 -18.56 10.50 -2.23
CA SER A 17 -18.78 9.76 -3.47
C SER A 17 -19.01 8.28 -3.17
N HIS A 18 -19.74 7.60 -4.05
CA HIS A 18 -20.08 6.20 -3.87
C HIS A 18 -19.88 5.44 -5.17
N PHE A 19 -19.34 4.23 -5.10
CA PHE A 19 -19.24 3.32 -6.24
C PHE A 19 -19.34 1.86 -5.77
N ARG A 20 -19.46 0.94 -6.72
CA ARG A 20 -19.55 -0.50 -6.44
C ARG A 20 -18.37 -1.24 -7.04
N THR A 21 -17.93 -2.29 -6.36
CA THR A 21 -16.89 -3.23 -6.80
C THR A 21 -17.24 -4.61 -6.28
N ASP A 22 -16.80 -5.66 -6.97
CA ASP A 22 -17.02 -7.03 -6.51
C ASP A 22 -15.90 -7.53 -5.61
N ALA A 23 -14.67 -7.10 -5.88
CA ALA A 23 -13.50 -7.39 -5.05
C ALA A 23 -12.58 -6.19 -4.86
N LEU A 24 -11.82 -6.23 -3.76
CA LEU A 24 -10.85 -5.22 -3.36
C LEU A 24 -9.47 -5.85 -3.24
N LEU A 25 -8.49 -5.30 -3.97
CA LEU A 25 -7.12 -5.78 -3.97
C LEU A 25 -6.25 -4.70 -3.33
N PHE A 26 -5.66 -5.01 -2.18
CA PHE A 26 -4.88 -4.05 -1.42
C PHE A 26 -3.39 -4.32 -1.60
N ASP A 27 -2.59 -3.29 -1.86
CA ASP A 27 -1.18 -3.37 -1.48
C ASP A 27 -1.02 -3.48 0.04
N MET A 28 0.17 -3.84 0.50
CA MET A 28 0.48 -4.03 1.92
C MET A 28 1.22 -2.81 2.51
N ASP A 29 2.43 -2.52 2.02
CA ASP A 29 3.36 -1.57 2.64
C ASP A 29 3.09 -0.15 2.15
N GLY A 30 2.62 0.72 3.04
CA GLY A 30 2.13 2.05 2.68
C GLY A 30 0.63 2.08 2.45
N THR A 31 -0.03 0.92 2.27
CA THR A 31 -1.47 0.84 2.04
C THR A 31 -2.26 0.33 3.27
N LEU A 32 -2.04 -0.92 3.70
CA LEU A 32 -2.67 -1.48 4.90
C LEU A 32 -1.85 -1.23 6.17
N ILE A 33 -0.53 -1.20 6.01
CA ILE A 33 0.42 -1.09 7.11
C ILE A 33 1.49 -0.05 6.79
N SER A 34 2.08 0.55 7.81
CA SER A 34 3.36 1.23 7.70
C SER A 34 4.44 0.31 8.23
N SER A 35 5.47 0.07 7.41
CA SER A 35 6.69 -0.66 7.78
C SER A 35 7.93 0.26 7.74
N LEU A 36 7.73 1.56 7.51
CA LEU A 36 8.78 2.55 7.27
C LEU A 36 9.88 2.54 8.34
N GLU A 37 9.51 2.54 9.61
CA GLU A 37 10.50 2.56 10.70
C GLU A 37 11.36 1.30 10.71
N SER A 38 10.73 0.13 10.46
CA SER A 38 11.43 -1.15 10.38
C SER A 38 12.37 -1.18 9.18
N VAL A 39 11.88 -0.83 8.00
CA VAL A 39 12.67 -0.70 6.76
C VAL A 39 13.90 0.19 7.00
N VAL A 40 13.72 1.39 7.55
CA VAL A 40 14.82 2.32 7.80
C VAL A 40 15.86 1.75 8.76
N ARG A 41 15.45 1.10 9.86
CA ARG A 41 16.41 0.47 10.80
C ARG A 41 17.16 -0.69 10.14
N CYS A 42 16.45 -1.57 9.44
CA CYS A 42 17.00 -2.74 8.77
C CYS A 42 18.00 -2.34 7.70
N TRP A 43 17.64 -1.40 6.82
CA TRP A 43 18.54 -0.95 5.77
C TRP A 43 19.72 -0.14 6.29
N ARG A 44 19.57 0.67 7.36
CA ARG A 44 20.71 1.33 8.02
C ARG A 44 21.67 0.33 8.66
N ARG A 45 21.15 -0.75 9.24
CA ARG A 45 21.97 -1.85 9.76
C ARG A 45 22.67 -2.58 8.61
N TRP A 46 21.92 -2.96 7.59
CA TRP A 46 22.44 -3.62 6.40
C TRP A 46 23.54 -2.79 5.73
N ALA A 47 23.35 -1.49 5.54
CA ALA A 47 24.36 -0.61 4.96
C ALA A 47 25.67 -0.65 5.75
N ARG A 48 25.61 -0.65 7.09
CA ARG A 48 26.81 -0.82 7.94
C ARG A 48 27.45 -2.20 7.79
N GLU A 49 26.66 -3.27 7.77
CA GLU A 49 27.15 -4.65 7.59
C GLU A 49 27.89 -4.83 6.25
N TYR A 50 27.46 -4.11 5.20
CA TYR A 50 28.06 -4.20 3.86
C TYR A 50 29.11 -3.11 3.57
N GLY A 51 29.45 -2.26 4.55
CA GLY A 51 30.45 -1.20 4.40
C GLY A 51 30.00 -0.02 3.53
N ILE A 52 28.69 0.18 3.38
CA ILE A 52 28.13 1.33 2.67
C ILE A 52 28.09 2.55 3.61
N GLY A 53 28.87 3.58 3.28
CA GLY A 53 28.92 4.81 4.05
C GLY A 53 27.57 5.52 4.16
N ALA A 54 27.31 6.18 5.29
CA ALA A 54 26.02 6.82 5.59
C ALA A 54 25.62 7.90 4.57
N GLU A 55 26.58 8.65 4.02
CA GLU A 55 26.33 9.64 2.97
C GLU A 55 25.84 8.96 1.68
N ARG A 56 26.53 7.89 1.24
CA ARG A 56 26.16 7.13 0.06
C ARG A 56 24.77 6.51 0.24
N PHE A 57 24.53 5.89 1.39
CA PHE A 57 23.24 5.28 1.70
C PHE A 57 22.11 6.32 1.81
N GLY A 58 22.37 7.50 2.39
CA GLY A 58 21.37 8.56 2.54
C GLY A 58 20.85 9.15 1.22
N ARG A 59 21.53 8.90 0.10
CA ARG A 59 21.07 9.29 -1.25
C ARG A 59 20.18 8.23 -1.92
N VAL A 60 20.07 7.04 -1.33
CA VAL A 60 19.29 5.93 -1.89
C VAL A 60 17.82 6.12 -1.55
N ARG A 61 16.96 6.12 -2.57
CA ARG A 61 15.52 6.02 -2.37
C ARG A 61 15.13 4.57 -2.09
N LEU A 62 14.63 4.29 -0.90
CA LEU A 62 14.20 2.94 -0.49
C LEU A 62 12.75 2.65 -0.87
N HIS A 63 11.88 3.67 -0.83
CA HIS A 63 10.45 3.51 -1.05
C HIS A 63 10.11 3.31 -2.53
N GLY A 64 9.12 2.44 -2.79
CA GLY A 64 8.62 2.17 -4.13
C GLY A 64 9.57 1.42 -5.06
N ARG A 65 10.69 0.88 -4.56
CA ARG A 65 11.70 0.18 -5.35
C ARG A 65 11.92 -1.26 -4.88
N PRO A 66 12.09 -2.23 -5.80
CA PRO A 66 12.49 -3.58 -5.43
C PRO A 66 13.86 -3.59 -4.73
N ALA A 67 13.98 -4.35 -3.63
CA ALA A 67 15.23 -4.45 -2.87
C ALA A 67 16.42 -4.92 -3.72
N VAL A 68 16.18 -5.80 -4.71
CA VAL A 68 17.21 -6.30 -5.63
C VAL A 68 17.83 -5.19 -6.49
N GLU A 69 17.03 -4.21 -6.92
CA GLU A 69 17.53 -3.06 -7.70
C GLU A 69 18.41 -2.16 -6.83
N ILE A 70 17.93 -1.83 -5.63
CA ILE A 70 18.68 -1.02 -4.66
C ILE A 70 20.03 -1.68 -4.36
N ILE A 71 20.03 -2.98 -4.11
CA ILE A 71 21.25 -3.73 -3.78
C ILE A 71 22.19 -3.81 -4.99
N GLY A 72 21.66 -4.01 -6.20
CA GLY A 72 22.44 -4.05 -7.44
C GLY A 72 23.15 -2.74 -7.77
N GLU A 73 22.62 -1.59 -7.34
CA GLU A 73 23.30 -0.29 -7.45
C GLU A 73 24.41 -0.11 -6.40
N LEU A 74 24.33 -0.84 -5.29
CA LEU A 74 25.20 -0.66 -4.14
C LEU A 74 26.36 -1.64 -4.10
N LEU A 75 26.20 -2.84 -4.64
CA LEU A 75 27.11 -3.96 -4.53
C LEU A 75 27.39 -4.62 -5.89
N PRO A 76 28.55 -5.28 -6.03
CA PRO A 76 28.83 -6.05 -7.23
C PRO A 76 27.92 -7.29 -7.34
N PRO A 77 27.63 -7.77 -8.57
CA PRO A 77 26.62 -8.81 -8.83
C PRO A 77 26.76 -10.08 -7.98
N GLU A 78 27.98 -10.54 -7.75
CA GLU A 78 28.29 -11.76 -6.98
C GLU A 78 27.90 -11.67 -5.51
N ARG A 79 27.69 -10.46 -4.98
CA ARG A 79 27.25 -10.24 -3.59
C ARG A 79 25.74 -10.02 -3.45
N VAL A 80 25.03 -9.75 -4.55
CA VAL A 80 23.62 -9.31 -4.54
C VAL A 80 22.71 -10.37 -3.89
N ALA A 81 22.85 -11.64 -4.26
CA ALA A 81 21.99 -12.70 -3.73
C ALA A 81 22.07 -12.84 -2.20
N GLY A 82 23.30 -12.90 -1.65
CA GLY A 82 23.50 -12.98 -0.20
C GLY A 82 23.06 -11.71 0.52
N ALA A 83 23.27 -10.55 -0.10
CA ALA A 83 22.78 -9.26 0.38
C ALA A 83 21.25 -9.18 0.46
N LEU A 84 20.56 -9.70 -0.55
CA LEU A 84 19.10 -9.71 -0.62
C LEU A 84 18.50 -10.60 0.48
N ALA A 85 19.05 -11.81 0.64
CA ALA A 85 18.66 -12.70 1.73
C ALA A 85 18.87 -12.02 3.09
N ARG A 86 19.99 -11.30 3.25
CA ARG A 86 20.33 -10.64 4.51
C ARG A 86 19.37 -9.50 4.86
N ILE A 87 18.96 -8.65 3.90
CA ILE A 87 18.00 -7.59 4.22
C ILE A 87 16.64 -8.18 4.62
N GLU A 88 16.18 -9.24 3.94
CA GLU A 88 14.94 -9.91 4.28
C GLU A 88 14.97 -10.53 5.69
N GLU A 89 16.09 -11.16 6.08
CA GLU A 89 16.28 -11.66 7.45
C GLU A 89 16.11 -10.56 8.49
N LEU A 90 16.73 -9.38 8.26
CA LEU A 90 16.65 -8.25 9.16
C LEU A 90 15.21 -7.73 9.26
N GLU A 91 14.53 -7.55 8.13
CA GLU A 91 13.16 -7.03 8.10
C GLU A 91 12.15 -7.99 8.76
N VAL A 92 12.29 -9.30 8.53
CA VAL A 92 11.44 -10.31 9.20
C VAL A 92 11.67 -10.33 10.71
N ALA A 93 12.92 -10.15 11.16
CA ALA A 93 13.23 -10.14 12.59
C ALA A 93 12.75 -8.86 13.31
N ASP A 94 12.59 -7.74 12.58
CA ASP A 94 12.29 -6.43 13.14
C ASP A 94 10.80 -6.04 13.05
N VAL A 95 9.92 -6.92 12.57
CA VAL A 95 8.48 -6.62 12.39
C VAL A 95 7.80 -6.09 13.66
N ALA A 96 8.17 -6.61 14.83
CA ALA A 96 7.60 -6.18 16.11
C ALA A 96 8.01 -4.74 16.50
N GLY A 97 9.10 -4.21 15.93
CA GLY A 97 9.65 -2.91 16.29
C GLY A 97 9.10 -1.74 15.47
N GLY A 98 8.34 -1.97 14.39
CA GLY A 98 8.02 -0.88 13.46
C GLY A 98 6.99 -1.16 12.38
N VAL A 99 6.21 -2.24 12.51
CA VAL A 99 5.06 -2.52 11.63
C VAL A 99 3.78 -2.16 12.37
N VAL A 100 3.01 -1.21 11.81
CA VAL A 100 1.75 -0.74 12.40
C VAL A 100 0.66 -0.68 11.33
N ARG A 101 -0.59 -0.88 11.71
CA ARG A 101 -1.74 -0.66 10.81
C ARG A 101 -1.89 0.82 10.48
N LEU A 102 -2.17 1.13 9.22
CA LEU A 102 -2.53 2.48 8.80
C LEU A 102 -3.99 2.80 9.16
N PRO A 103 -4.36 4.09 9.33
CA PRO A 103 -5.70 4.50 9.71
C PRO A 103 -6.79 3.92 8.80
N GLY A 104 -7.90 3.46 9.39
CA GLY A 104 -9.05 2.88 8.67
C GLY A 104 -8.88 1.43 8.22
N THR A 105 -7.68 0.86 8.29
CA THR A 105 -7.42 -0.52 7.85
C THR A 105 -8.28 -1.54 8.59
N ALA A 106 -8.35 -1.44 9.92
CA ALA A 106 -9.05 -2.43 10.73
C ALA A 106 -10.57 -2.38 10.48
N GLU A 107 -11.12 -1.17 10.43
CA GLU A 107 -12.54 -0.90 10.21
C GLU A 107 -12.97 -1.33 8.81
N LEU A 108 -12.17 -1.02 7.79
CA LEU A 108 -12.48 -1.38 6.40
C LEU A 108 -12.43 -2.90 6.22
N LEU A 109 -11.35 -3.57 6.66
CA LEU A 109 -11.22 -5.03 6.50
C LEU A 109 -12.30 -5.80 7.28
N ALA A 110 -12.70 -5.32 8.46
CA ALA A 110 -13.78 -5.94 9.24
C ALA A 110 -15.15 -5.87 8.56
N ALA A 111 -15.36 -4.92 7.64
CA ALA A 111 -16.59 -4.76 6.87
C ALA A 111 -16.63 -5.63 5.59
N LEU A 112 -15.55 -6.34 5.26
CA LEU A 112 -15.41 -7.11 4.02
C LEU A 112 -15.50 -8.62 4.26
N PRO A 113 -16.29 -9.36 3.46
CA PRO A 113 -16.22 -10.81 3.41
C PRO A 113 -14.84 -11.28 2.95
N ALA A 114 -14.31 -12.35 3.55
CA ALA A 114 -12.95 -12.84 3.31
C ALA A 114 -12.68 -13.21 1.84
N GLU A 115 -13.72 -13.59 1.10
CA GLU A 115 -13.70 -14.00 -0.31
C GLU A 115 -13.75 -12.81 -1.29
N ARG A 116 -13.90 -11.58 -0.80
CA ARG A 116 -14.00 -10.36 -1.63
C ARG A 116 -12.79 -9.45 -1.53
N TRP A 117 -11.73 -9.88 -0.86
CA TRP A 117 -10.50 -9.11 -0.84
C TRP A 117 -9.24 -9.95 -0.78
N ALA A 118 -8.15 -9.37 -1.23
CA ALA A 118 -6.83 -9.97 -1.18
C ALA A 118 -5.75 -8.92 -0.91
N VAL A 119 -4.60 -9.39 -0.42
CA VAL A 119 -3.36 -8.63 -0.39
C VAL A 119 -2.53 -8.96 -1.62
N VAL A 120 -2.02 -7.94 -2.31
CA VAL A 120 -1.15 -8.06 -3.49
C VAL A 120 0.08 -7.19 -3.30
N THR A 121 1.22 -7.81 -2.97
CA THR A 121 2.43 -7.11 -2.53
C THR A 121 3.67 -7.51 -3.34
N SER A 122 4.62 -6.58 -3.45
CA SER A 122 5.96 -6.84 -4.00
C SER A 122 6.93 -7.45 -2.99
N ALA A 123 6.52 -7.64 -1.73
CA ALA A 123 7.31 -8.37 -0.74
C ALA A 123 7.32 -9.87 -1.03
N THR A 124 8.36 -10.58 -0.57
CA THR A 124 8.35 -12.06 -0.54
C THR A 124 7.20 -12.54 0.34
N GLY A 125 6.72 -13.75 0.11
CA GLY A 125 5.64 -14.34 0.90
C GLY A 125 6.03 -14.49 2.38
N ARG A 126 7.32 -14.76 2.66
CA ARG A 126 7.84 -14.84 4.03
C ARG A 126 7.76 -13.48 4.75
N LEU A 127 8.24 -12.41 4.12
CA LEU A 127 8.20 -11.07 4.70
C LEU A 127 6.76 -10.55 4.84
N ALA A 128 5.94 -10.73 3.80
CA ALA A 128 4.54 -10.32 3.82
C ALA A 128 3.77 -10.95 4.97
N ARG A 129 3.89 -12.28 5.16
CA ARG A 129 3.23 -12.98 6.28
C ARG A 129 3.70 -12.49 7.63
N ALA A 130 5.00 -12.24 7.81
CA ALA A 130 5.54 -11.72 9.07
C ALA A 130 4.98 -10.33 9.39
N ARG A 131 4.94 -9.42 8.40
CA ARG A 131 4.40 -8.06 8.55
C ARG A 131 2.89 -8.07 8.84
N LEU A 132 2.11 -8.84 8.06
CA LEU A 132 0.66 -8.97 8.25
C LEU A 132 0.33 -9.55 9.62
N ALA A 133 1.05 -10.59 10.07
CA ALA A 133 0.85 -11.19 11.38
C ALA A 133 1.15 -10.19 12.52
N ALA A 134 2.24 -9.41 12.41
CA ALA A 134 2.57 -8.36 13.38
C ALA A 134 1.49 -7.26 13.44
N ALA A 135 0.84 -6.97 12.32
CA ALA A 135 -0.28 -6.03 12.23
C ALA A 135 -1.64 -6.63 12.63
N GLY A 136 -1.71 -7.94 12.92
CA GLY A 136 -2.95 -8.64 13.23
C GLY A 136 -3.91 -8.78 12.04
N ILE A 137 -3.37 -8.83 10.82
CA ILE A 137 -4.13 -8.98 9.57
C ILE A 137 -3.93 -10.40 9.03
N THR A 138 -5.03 -11.09 8.75
CA THR A 138 -5.01 -12.43 8.13
C THR A 138 -5.86 -12.41 6.87
N PRO A 139 -5.25 -12.23 5.68
CA PRO A 139 -6.02 -12.23 4.44
C PRO A 139 -6.45 -13.65 4.04
N GLY A 140 -7.64 -13.76 3.46
CA GLY A 140 -8.08 -15.01 2.82
C GLY A 140 -7.21 -15.38 1.60
N LEU A 141 -6.69 -14.36 0.91
CA LEU A 141 -5.77 -14.51 -0.21
C LEU A 141 -4.59 -13.53 -0.11
N LEU A 142 -3.38 -14.05 -0.26
CA LEU A 142 -2.14 -13.29 -0.40
C LEU A 142 -1.50 -13.65 -1.76
N VAL A 143 -1.21 -12.64 -2.56
CA VAL A 143 -0.32 -12.71 -3.73
C VAL A 143 0.92 -11.90 -3.42
N SER A 144 2.07 -12.57 -3.44
CA SER A 144 3.38 -12.03 -3.12
C SER A 144 4.30 -12.05 -4.34
N ALA A 145 5.52 -11.52 -4.21
CA ALA A 145 6.54 -11.61 -5.26
C ALA A 145 6.86 -13.06 -5.67
N ASP A 146 6.67 -14.02 -4.76
CA ASP A 146 6.95 -15.45 -5.01
C ASP A 146 5.90 -16.10 -5.92
N ASP A 147 4.73 -15.47 -6.10
CA ASP A 147 3.59 -16.02 -6.83
C ASP A 147 3.57 -15.63 -8.33
N VAL A 148 4.46 -14.73 -8.76
CA VAL A 148 4.41 -14.10 -10.08
C VAL A 148 5.76 -14.14 -10.80
N ARG A 149 5.71 -14.11 -12.14
CA ARG A 149 6.91 -13.97 -12.97
C ARG A 149 7.35 -12.52 -13.11
N ARG A 150 6.39 -11.60 -13.23
CA ARG A 150 6.64 -10.16 -13.37
C ARG A 150 5.91 -9.42 -12.25
N GLY A 151 6.68 -8.69 -11.45
CA GLY A 151 6.15 -7.83 -10.39
C GLY A 151 5.61 -6.50 -10.93
N LYS A 152 4.99 -5.71 -10.04
CA LYS A 152 4.55 -4.33 -10.34
C LYS A 152 5.72 -3.54 -10.97
N PRO A 153 5.54 -2.80 -12.09
CA PRO A 153 4.28 -2.33 -12.66
C PRO A 153 3.58 -3.27 -13.66
N ASP A 154 4.05 -4.51 -13.82
CA ASP A 154 3.32 -5.50 -14.63
C ASP A 154 1.94 -5.82 -13.99
N PRO A 155 0.87 -6.02 -14.77
CA PRO A 155 -0.45 -6.32 -14.23
C PRO A 155 -0.60 -7.74 -13.67
N GLU A 156 0.35 -8.65 -13.93
CA GLU A 156 0.30 -10.06 -13.52
C GLU A 156 -0.13 -10.29 -12.06
N PRO A 157 0.38 -9.57 -11.03
CA PRO A 157 -0.01 -9.79 -9.65
C PRO A 157 -1.49 -9.51 -9.37
N PHE A 158 -2.04 -8.44 -9.94
CA PHE A 158 -3.45 -8.09 -9.75
C PHE A 158 -4.37 -9.00 -10.56
N LEU A 159 -3.99 -9.35 -11.80
CA LEU A 159 -4.73 -10.32 -12.61
C LEU A 159 -4.78 -11.70 -11.93
N LEU A 160 -3.68 -12.14 -11.33
CA LEU A 160 -3.63 -13.39 -10.57
C LEU A 160 -4.56 -13.35 -9.35
N ALA A 161 -4.56 -12.25 -8.59
CA ALA A 161 -5.42 -12.09 -7.43
C ALA A 161 -6.91 -12.09 -7.81
N ALA A 162 -7.30 -11.31 -8.83
CA ALA A 162 -8.68 -11.29 -9.34
C ALA A 162 -9.14 -12.67 -9.82
N GLY A 163 -8.29 -13.38 -10.58
CA GLY A 163 -8.58 -14.75 -11.03
C GLY A 163 -8.76 -15.73 -9.88
N LYS A 164 -7.92 -15.66 -8.84
CA LYS A 164 -8.03 -16.52 -7.64
C LYS A 164 -9.29 -16.20 -6.81
N LEU A 165 -9.75 -14.95 -6.78
CA LEU A 165 -11.02 -14.58 -6.15
C LEU A 165 -12.24 -14.89 -7.04
N GLY A 166 -12.04 -15.20 -8.33
CA GLY A 166 -13.12 -15.53 -9.27
C GLY A 166 -13.82 -14.31 -9.87
N PHE A 167 -13.18 -13.14 -9.91
CA PHE A 167 -13.76 -11.92 -10.46
C PHE A 167 -13.03 -11.46 -11.74
N ALA A 168 -13.79 -10.86 -12.66
CA ALA A 168 -13.21 -10.22 -13.84
C ALA A 168 -12.49 -8.92 -13.42
N PRO A 169 -11.36 -8.54 -14.05
CA PRO A 169 -10.56 -7.41 -13.58
C PRO A 169 -11.31 -6.07 -13.48
N HIS A 170 -12.18 -5.75 -14.43
CA HIS A 170 -12.98 -4.52 -14.42
C HIS A 170 -14.05 -4.46 -13.31
N HIS A 171 -14.24 -5.55 -12.57
CA HIS A 171 -15.06 -5.61 -11.36
C HIS A 171 -14.23 -5.51 -10.07
N CYS A 172 -12.92 -5.32 -10.18
CA CYS A 172 -12.01 -5.18 -9.04
C CYS A 172 -11.55 -3.73 -8.85
N THR A 173 -11.31 -3.36 -7.59
CA THR A 173 -10.71 -2.09 -7.21
C THR A 173 -9.37 -2.33 -6.53
N VAL A 174 -8.33 -1.65 -6.99
CA VAL A 174 -6.97 -1.68 -6.41
C VAL A 174 -6.78 -0.49 -5.47
N PHE A 175 -6.25 -0.75 -4.27
CA PHE A 175 -5.78 0.28 -3.33
C PHE A 175 -4.25 0.23 -3.26
N GLU A 176 -3.60 1.37 -3.48
CA GLU A 176 -2.15 1.46 -3.63
C GLU A 176 -1.63 2.85 -3.25
N ASP A 177 -0.40 2.95 -2.76
CA ASP A 177 0.27 4.20 -2.37
C ASP A 177 1.48 4.57 -3.26
N ALA A 178 1.82 3.73 -4.24
CA ALA A 178 3.00 3.84 -5.08
C ALA A 178 2.66 3.85 -6.59
N PRO A 179 3.41 4.64 -7.40
CA PRO A 179 3.15 4.73 -8.85
C PRO A 179 3.21 3.39 -9.59
N ALA A 180 4.14 2.50 -9.20
CA ALA A 180 4.29 1.21 -9.84
C ALA A 180 3.05 0.32 -9.66
N GLY A 181 2.45 0.28 -8.48
CA GLY A 181 1.26 -0.51 -8.23
C GLY A 181 0.00 0.08 -8.85
N LEU A 182 -0.15 1.41 -8.85
CA LEU A 182 -1.22 2.08 -9.59
C LEU A 182 -1.13 1.79 -11.09
N ALA A 183 0.08 1.83 -11.67
CA ALA A 183 0.31 1.46 -13.06
C ALA A 183 -0.07 0.00 -13.34
N ALA A 184 0.27 -0.93 -12.45
CA ALA A 184 -0.12 -2.33 -12.57
C ALA A 184 -1.64 -2.53 -12.50
N GLY A 185 -2.34 -1.86 -11.57
CA GLY A 185 -3.80 -1.91 -11.45
C GLY A 185 -4.51 -1.38 -12.70
N ARG A 186 -4.05 -0.24 -13.23
CA ARG A 186 -4.56 0.33 -14.48
C ARG A 186 -4.29 -0.58 -15.68
N ALA A 187 -3.08 -1.13 -15.80
CA ALA A 187 -2.72 -2.07 -16.86
C ALA A 187 -3.55 -3.37 -16.80
N ALA A 188 -4.01 -3.76 -15.61
CA ALA A 188 -4.93 -4.87 -15.41
C ALA A 188 -6.39 -4.54 -15.76
N GLY A 189 -6.71 -3.27 -16.06
CA GLY A 189 -8.08 -2.81 -16.36
C GLY A 189 -8.96 -2.67 -15.13
N MET A 190 -8.38 -2.40 -13.96
CA MET A 190 -9.07 -2.25 -12.68
C MET A 190 -9.25 -0.77 -12.31
N TYR A 191 -10.26 -0.48 -11.49
CA TYR A 191 -10.40 0.85 -10.88
C TYR A 191 -9.31 1.04 -9.82
N THR A 192 -8.69 2.22 -9.75
CA THR A 192 -7.56 2.48 -8.86
C THR A 192 -7.85 3.59 -7.85
N VAL A 193 -7.55 3.30 -6.58
CA VAL A 193 -7.62 4.24 -5.46
C VAL A 193 -6.21 4.44 -4.91
N ALA A 194 -5.68 5.65 -5.06
CA ALA A 194 -4.38 6.03 -4.53
C ALA A 194 -4.48 6.49 -3.07
N LEU A 195 -3.50 6.10 -2.25
CA LEU A 195 -3.29 6.59 -0.90
C LEU A 195 -2.07 7.51 -0.86
N THR A 196 -2.18 8.70 -0.26
CA THR A 196 -1.06 9.66 -0.14
C THR A 196 -0.22 9.43 1.12
N THR A 197 -0.04 8.18 1.51
CA THR A 197 0.66 7.74 2.72
C THR A 197 2.19 7.75 2.56
N THR A 198 2.66 7.49 1.34
CA THR A 198 4.10 7.37 1.03
C THR A 198 4.60 8.40 0.01
N HIS A 199 3.78 8.72 -1.00
CA HIS A 199 4.14 9.62 -2.10
C HIS A 199 3.25 10.86 -2.15
N ASP A 200 3.78 11.93 -2.75
CA ASP A 200 2.99 13.13 -2.97
C ASP A 200 1.91 12.87 -4.02
N VAL A 201 0.76 13.53 -3.88
CA VAL A 201 -0.37 13.38 -4.82
C VAL A 201 0.02 13.63 -6.29
N ALA A 202 1.01 14.49 -6.53
CA ALA A 202 1.50 14.79 -7.88
C ALA A 202 2.19 13.59 -8.56
N GLU A 203 2.63 12.60 -7.79
CA GLU A 203 3.27 11.37 -8.28
C GLU A 203 2.25 10.26 -8.57
N LEU A 204 1.00 10.41 -8.11
CA LEU A 204 -0.01 9.36 -8.10
C LEU A 204 -1.04 9.55 -9.22
N ALA A 205 -1.02 8.65 -10.20
CA ALA A 205 -2.00 8.62 -11.29
C ALA A 205 -3.06 7.53 -11.03
N ALA A 206 -4.20 7.92 -10.46
CA ALA A 206 -5.30 7.03 -10.11
C ALA A 206 -6.68 7.63 -10.44
N ASP A 207 -7.71 6.78 -10.43
CA ASP A 207 -9.10 7.22 -10.67
C ASP A 207 -9.68 7.97 -9.47
N LEU A 208 -9.18 7.68 -8.27
CA LEU A 208 -9.53 8.34 -7.03
C LEU A 208 -8.29 8.45 -6.14
N VAL A 209 -8.19 9.53 -5.36
CA VAL A 209 -7.13 9.73 -4.37
C VAL A 209 -7.74 9.96 -2.99
N VAL A 210 -7.19 9.31 -1.98
CA VAL A 210 -7.52 9.48 -0.56
C VAL A 210 -6.24 9.66 0.26
N ALA A 211 -6.35 10.26 1.44
CA ALA A 211 -5.23 10.39 2.36
C ALA A 211 -4.79 9.02 2.90
N ASP A 212 -5.77 8.23 3.35
CA ASP A 212 -5.61 6.88 3.88
C ASP A 212 -6.98 6.16 3.87
N LEU A 213 -7.02 4.93 4.39
CA LEU A 213 -8.26 4.13 4.39
C LEU A 213 -9.32 4.63 5.37
N SER A 214 -9.03 5.59 6.26
CA SER A 214 -10.05 6.17 7.16
C SER A 214 -11.10 7.00 6.40
N GLN A 215 -10.80 7.39 5.15
CA GLN A 215 -11.75 8.05 4.26
C GLN A 215 -12.66 7.07 3.51
N VAL A 216 -12.46 5.77 3.66
CA VAL A 216 -13.16 4.74 2.89
C VAL A 216 -13.97 3.86 3.83
N THR A 217 -15.25 3.67 3.52
CA THR A 217 -16.11 2.71 4.23
C THR A 217 -16.74 1.76 3.23
N ALA A 218 -16.98 0.52 3.68
CA ALA A 218 -17.55 -0.54 2.86
C ALA A 218 -18.85 -1.08 3.47
N ALA A 219 -19.80 -1.41 2.61
CA ALA A 219 -20.96 -2.21 2.95
C ALA A 219 -21.10 -3.33 1.92
N ALA A 220 -20.82 -4.56 2.34
CA ALA A 220 -21.00 -5.75 1.51
C ALA A 220 -22.47 -6.16 1.44
N GLY A 221 -22.92 -6.58 0.25
CA GLY A 221 -24.26 -7.10 0.00
C GLY A 221 -24.27 -8.13 -1.13
N ALA A 222 -25.45 -8.55 -1.55
CA ALA A 222 -25.63 -9.59 -2.57
C ALA A 222 -24.97 -9.24 -3.91
N ASP A 223 -25.08 -7.99 -4.37
CA ASP A 223 -24.50 -7.52 -5.65
C ASP A 223 -23.13 -6.84 -5.46
N GLY A 224 -22.33 -7.31 -4.51
CA GLY A 224 -20.97 -6.82 -4.28
C GLY A 224 -20.82 -5.84 -3.14
N VAL A 225 -19.74 -5.06 -3.18
CA VAL A 225 -19.35 -4.12 -2.12
C VAL A 225 -19.65 -2.70 -2.57
N ARG A 226 -20.45 -1.98 -1.78
CA ARG A 226 -20.62 -0.54 -1.93
C ARG A 226 -19.53 0.17 -1.14
N LEU A 227 -18.76 1.01 -1.83
CA LEU A 227 -17.78 1.88 -1.21
C LEU A 227 -18.33 3.29 -1.08
N THR A 228 -18.08 3.91 0.07
CA THR A 228 -18.33 5.33 0.32
C THR A 228 -17.01 5.99 0.65
N VAL A 229 -16.68 7.04 -0.10
CA VAL A 229 -15.42 7.77 0.06
C VAL A 229 -15.70 9.20 0.47
N ALA A 230 -15.16 9.59 1.62
CA ALA A 230 -15.27 10.93 2.16
C ALA A 230 -14.08 11.77 1.71
N THR A 231 -14.29 12.70 0.77
CA THR A 231 -13.27 13.63 0.31
C THR A 231 -13.47 14.99 0.97
N ALA A 232 -12.37 15.69 1.29
CA ALA A 232 -12.45 17.10 1.63
C ALA A 232 -12.93 17.83 0.37
N GLY A 233 -14.15 18.37 0.40
CA GLY A 233 -14.73 18.99 -0.78
C GLY A 233 -13.91 20.21 -1.20
N ASP A 234 -13.39 20.20 -2.42
CA ASP A 234 -12.89 21.41 -3.04
C ASP A 234 -14.10 22.28 -3.39
N ARG A 235 -14.10 23.53 -2.90
CA ARG A 235 -15.19 24.46 -3.19
C ARG A 235 -15.04 24.84 -4.68
N PRO A 236 -16.08 24.72 -5.55
CA PRO A 236 -15.96 25.26 -6.89
C PRO A 236 -15.65 26.75 -6.78
N ALA A 237 -14.59 27.18 -7.45
CA ALA A 237 -14.30 28.59 -7.61
C ALA A 237 -15.55 29.25 -8.23
N ARG A 238 -16.16 30.15 -7.46
CA ARG A 238 -17.26 31.00 -7.95
C ARG A 238 -16.70 32.08 -8.85
#